data_AF-A0A919M6U0-F1
#
_entry.id   AF-A0A919M6U0-F1
#
_cell.length_a   1.000
_cell.length_b   1.000
_cell.length_c   1.000
_cell.angle_alpha   90.00
_cell.angle_beta   90.00
_cell.angle_gamma   90.00
#
_symmetry.space_group_name_H-M   'P 1'
#
loop_
_entity.id
_entity.type
_entity.pdbx_description
1 polymer ?
#
loop_
_entity_poly.entity_id
_entity_poly.type
_entity_poly.pdbx_seq_one_letter_code
_entity_poly.pdbx_strand_id
1 'polypeptide(L)'
;MIERRTLAWWPDLLLLAAFVALTVALVQGHLLTLDQRVADWALDHQPRVPYWTARVLNYLGQGGQVLTPVGLILSGWLFHRTRSVRAFFPFLAAYVVTYLTIGPMKIYFDRAAPRYGGPFKAEMFNPVASGDESRSFPSGHLGNSLVWYAVLGILIAALLRRALTRWELFAVRVLPVVIVFVTTVYTGFHWLTDSLAGLLLGLVLARLVERIRWDAIPLPPRRWTGPAF
;
A
#
# COMPACT_ATOMS: atom_id res chain seq x y z
N MET A 1 13.57 -22.17 19.52
CA MET A 1 12.66 -22.58 18.42
C MET A 1 11.42 -21.71 18.57
N ILE A 2 11.31 -20.60 17.84
CA ILE A 2 10.15 -19.70 17.97
C ILE A 2 8.96 -20.39 17.30
N GLU A 3 7.97 -20.82 18.09
CA GLU A 3 6.68 -21.32 17.60
C GLU A 3 6.10 -20.31 16.61
N ARG A 4 5.96 -20.75 15.36
CA ARG A 4 5.46 -19.90 14.27
C ARG A 4 3.95 -19.82 14.38
N ARG A 5 3.43 -18.63 14.69
CA ARG A 5 1.99 -18.33 14.54
C ARG A 5 1.62 -18.43 13.06
N THR A 6 0.88 -19.47 12.68
CA THR A 6 0.19 -19.50 11.39
C THR A 6 -0.86 -18.38 11.39
N LEU A 7 -0.71 -17.39 10.52
CA LEU A 7 -1.70 -16.31 10.39
C LEU A 7 -3.02 -16.91 9.90
N ALA A 8 -4.05 -16.89 10.76
CA ALA A 8 -5.39 -17.33 10.39
C ALA A 8 -5.90 -16.57 9.15
N TRP A 9 -6.72 -17.23 8.33
CA TRP A 9 -7.27 -16.66 7.08
C TRP A 9 -8.54 -15.83 7.29
N TRP A 10 -9.25 -16.04 8.40
CA TRP A 10 -10.50 -15.33 8.67
C TRP A 10 -10.37 -13.79 8.66
N PRO A 11 -9.27 -13.16 9.14
CA PRO A 11 -9.15 -11.70 9.05
C PRO A 11 -9.07 -11.22 7.61
N ASP A 12 -8.38 -11.98 6.74
CA ASP A 12 -8.24 -11.66 5.31
C ASP A 12 -9.60 -11.77 4.61
N LEU A 13 -10.39 -12.80 4.94
CA LEU A 13 -11.75 -12.94 4.43
C LEU A 13 -12.66 -11.78 4.89
N LEU A 14 -12.55 -11.36 6.15
CA LEU A 14 -13.31 -10.20 6.64
C LEU A 14 -12.87 -8.89 5.98
N LEU A 15 -11.57 -8.69 5.78
CA LEU A 15 -11.04 -7.51 5.08
C LEU A 15 -11.51 -7.47 3.62
N LEU A 16 -11.51 -8.62 2.93
CA LEU A 16 -12.04 -8.72 1.57
C LEU A 16 -13.56 -8.50 1.53
N ALA A 17 -14.31 -9.06 2.48
CA ALA A 17 -15.75 -8.84 2.58
C ALA A 17 -16.06 -7.35 2.84
N ALA A 18 -15.30 -6.69 3.71
CA ALA A 18 -15.42 -5.26 3.96
C ALA A 18 -15.05 -4.43 2.73
N PHE A 19 -14.00 -4.82 1.99
CA PHE A 19 -13.62 -4.16 0.73
C PHE A 19 -14.73 -4.27 -0.32
N VAL A 20 -15.31 -5.46 -0.50
CA VAL A 20 -16.42 -5.67 -1.43
C VAL A 20 -17.66 -4.87 -1.00
N ALA A 21 -18.03 -4.92 0.29
CA ALA A 21 -19.17 -4.18 0.81
C ALA A 21 -19.02 -2.67 0.63
N LEU A 22 -17.82 -2.13 0.92
CA LEU A 22 -17.49 -0.73 0.68
C LEU A 22 -17.60 -0.37 -0.81
N THR A 23 -17.06 -1.22 -1.69
CA THR A 23 -17.09 -1.01 -3.13
C THR A 23 -18.53 -1.01 -3.65
N VAL A 24 -19.36 -1.95 -3.22
CA VAL A 24 -20.78 -2.04 -3.62
C VAL A 24 -21.55 -0.81 -3.11
N ALA A 25 -21.38 -0.42 -1.85
CA ALA A 25 -22.03 0.77 -1.30
C ALA A 25 -21.64 2.05 -2.06
N LEU A 26 -20.39 2.12 -2.53
CA LEU A 26 -19.88 3.24 -3.30
C LEU A 26 -20.43 3.27 -4.73
N VAL A 27 -20.49 2.12 -5.41
CA VAL A 27 -21.13 1.98 -6.74
C VAL A 27 -22.62 2.33 -6.67
N GLN A 28 -23.30 2.01 -5.57
CA GLN A 28 -24.69 2.39 -5.32
C GLN A 28 -24.88 3.86 -4.92
N GLY A 29 -23.79 4.63 -4.77
CA GLY A 29 -23.84 6.05 -4.46
C GLY A 29 -24.02 6.40 -2.97
N HIS A 30 -24.14 5.41 -2.08
CA HIS A 30 -24.48 5.62 -0.66
C HIS A 30 -23.43 6.43 0.12
N LEU A 31 -22.20 6.51 -0.37
CA LEU A 31 -21.06 7.15 0.31
C LEU A 31 -20.59 8.43 -0.39
N LEU A 32 -21.21 8.82 -1.51
CA LEU A 32 -20.75 9.96 -2.32
C LEU A 32 -20.83 11.28 -1.55
N THR A 33 -21.92 11.50 -0.80
CA THR A 33 -22.07 12.72 0.01
C THR A 33 -21.00 12.83 1.10
N LEU A 34 -20.61 11.70 1.72
CA LEU A 34 -19.53 11.70 2.71
C LEU A 34 -18.20 12.05 2.05
N ASP A 35 -17.88 11.39 0.94
CA ASP A 35 -16.66 11.65 0.16
C ASP A 35 -16.56 13.11 -0.28
N GLN A 36 -17.65 13.67 -0.80
CA GLN A 36 -17.73 15.08 -1.22
C GLN A 36 -17.50 16.02 -0.05
N ARG A 37 -18.22 15.87 1.07
CA ARG A 37 -18.05 16.73 2.25
C ARG A 37 -16.61 16.74 2.77
N VAL A 38 -15.97 15.58 2.82
CA VAL A 38 -14.58 15.46 3.28
C VAL A 38 -13.62 16.09 2.27
N ALA A 39 -13.84 15.87 0.97
CA ALA A 39 -13.03 16.45 -0.09
C ALA A 39 -13.16 17.98 -0.14
N ASP A 40 -14.37 18.51 -0.10
CA ASP A 40 -14.65 19.94 -0.13
C ASP A 40 -13.99 20.64 1.07
N TRP A 41 -14.20 20.10 2.28
CA TRP A 41 -13.52 20.60 3.48
C TRP A 41 -12.00 20.56 3.31
N ALA A 42 -11.45 19.45 2.84
CA ALA A 42 -10.01 19.30 2.69
C ALA A 42 -9.42 20.27 1.66
N LEU A 43 -10.12 20.55 0.56
CA LEU A 43 -9.68 21.46 -0.50
C LEU A 43 -9.83 22.93 -0.09
N ASP A 44 -10.86 23.28 0.68
CA ASP A 44 -11.09 24.63 1.19
C ASP A 44 -10.09 25.02 2.31
N HIS A 45 -9.47 24.03 2.97
CA HIS A 45 -8.57 24.22 4.11
C HIS A 45 -7.10 23.94 3.76
N GLN A 46 -6.59 24.45 2.63
CA GLN A 46 -5.21 24.22 2.18
C GLN A 46 -4.30 25.46 2.20
N PRO A 47 -4.00 26.03 3.38
CA PRO A 47 -2.96 27.05 3.46
C PRO A 47 -1.62 26.47 2.98
N ARG A 48 -0.80 27.34 2.36
CA ARG A 48 0.42 26.95 1.65
C ARG A 48 1.32 26.00 2.43
N VAL A 49 1.60 26.31 3.71
CA VAL A 49 2.53 25.51 4.53
C VAL A 49 1.97 24.10 4.80
N PRO A 50 0.80 23.93 5.45
CA PRO A 50 0.18 22.61 5.63
C PRO A 50 0.00 21.82 4.33
N TYR A 51 -0.37 22.48 3.23
CA TYR A 51 -0.47 21.83 1.92
C TYR A 51 0.85 21.20 1.48
N TRP A 52 1.93 21.97 1.46
CA TRP A 52 3.23 21.46 1.02
C TRP A 52 3.81 20.44 2.00
N THR A 53 3.60 20.61 3.30
CA THR A 53 3.97 19.59 4.30
C THR A 53 3.24 18.27 4.02
N ALA A 54 1.92 18.32 3.80
CA ALA A 54 1.15 17.12 3.49
C ALA A 54 1.59 16.49 2.16
N ARG A 55 1.87 17.30 1.13
CA ARG A 55 2.34 16.80 -0.17
C ARG A 55 3.70 16.12 -0.07
N VAL A 56 4.63 16.65 0.73
CA VAL A 56 5.94 16.02 0.98
C VAL A 56 5.76 14.71 1.75
N LEU A 57 4.96 14.72 2.82
CA LEU A 57 4.71 13.52 3.62
C LEU A 57 3.93 12.44 2.85
N ASN A 58 3.13 12.83 1.85
CA ASN A 58 2.40 11.90 1.01
C ASN A 58 3.32 10.99 0.16
N TYR A 59 4.54 11.44 -0.15
CA TYR A 59 5.53 10.61 -0.84
C TYR A 59 5.90 9.32 -0.10
N LEU A 60 5.62 9.23 1.21
CA LEU A 60 5.75 7.98 1.96
C LEU A 60 4.90 6.84 1.37
N GLY A 61 3.82 7.16 0.63
CA GLY A 61 2.98 6.18 -0.06
C GLY A 61 3.38 5.92 -1.51
N GLN A 62 4.44 6.56 -1.99
CA GLN A 62 4.80 6.54 -3.39
C GLN A 62 5.67 5.32 -3.72
N GLY A 63 5.02 4.29 -4.27
CA GLY A 63 5.61 3.00 -4.60
C GLY A 63 6.87 3.10 -5.46
N GLY A 64 6.81 3.82 -6.58
CA GLY A 64 7.91 3.90 -7.54
C GLY A 64 9.06 4.83 -7.11
N GLN A 65 8.75 6.03 -6.62
CA GLN A 65 9.76 7.06 -6.37
C GLN A 65 10.47 6.92 -5.02
N VAL A 66 9.82 6.34 -4.01
CA VAL A 66 10.37 6.24 -2.64
C VAL A 66 10.52 4.79 -2.20
N LEU A 67 9.43 4.02 -2.18
CA LEU A 67 9.42 2.71 -1.55
C LEU A 67 10.25 1.68 -2.32
N THR A 68 10.24 1.78 -3.66
CA THR A 68 11.04 0.93 -4.54
C THR A 68 12.55 1.15 -4.33
N PRO A 69 13.13 2.36 -4.47
CA PRO A 69 14.55 2.56 -4.21
C PRO A 69 14.97 2.08 -2.82
N VAL A 70 14.17 2.38 -1.78
CA VAL A 70 14.47 1.96 -0.40
C VAL A 70 14.45 0.43 -0.30
N GLY A 71 13.42 -0.24 -0.82
CA GLY A 71 13.32 -1.70 -0.82
C GLY A 71 14.47 -2.36 -1.58
N LEU A 72 14.88 -1.78 -2.72
CA LEU A 72 16.00 -2.27 -3.52
C LEU A 72 17.33 -2.13 -2.76
N ILE A 73 17.56 -0.99 -2.12
CA ILE A 73 18.76 -0.75 -1.30
C ILE A 73 18.84 -1.75 -0.14
N LEU A 74 17.74 -1.95 0.60
CA LEU A 74 17.71 -2.90 1.72
C LEU A 74 17.91 -4.35 1.24
N SER A 75 17.29 -4.72 0.12
CA SER A 75 17.45 -6.06 -0.48
C SER A 75 18.90 -6.28 -0.94
N GLY A 76 19.51 -5.28 -1.58
CA GLY A 76 20.91 -5.31 -1.99
C GLY A 76 21.87 -5.38 -0.80
N TRP A 77 21.59 -4.64 0.28
CA TRP A 77 22.38 -4.71 1.50
C TRP A 77 22.28 -6.08 2.18
N LEU A 78 21.08 -6.65 2.23
CA LEU A 78 20.86 -7.99 2.76
C LEU A 78 21.55 -9.05 1.90
N PHE A 79 21.47 -8.93 0.57
CA PHE A 79 22.22 -9.77 -0.37
C PHE A 79 23.72 -9.66 -0.14
N HIS A 80 24.26 -8.45 0.06
CA HIS A 80 25.69 -8.26 0.32
C HIS A 80 26.15 -9.01 1.58
N ARG A 81 25.33 -9.01 2.65
CA ARG A 81 25.61 -9.69 3.92
C ARG A 81 25.42 -11.20 3.87
N THR A 82 24.38 -11.68 3.21
CA THR A 82 23.99 -13.11 3.22
C THR A 82 24.53 -13.87 2.02
N ARG A 83 24.89 -13.14 0.95
CA ARG A 83 25.17 -13.68 -0.39
C ARG A 83 24.07 -14.63 -0.83
N SER A 84 22.81 -14.27 -0.58
CA SER A 84 21.65 -15.08 -0.93
C SER A 84 20.67 -14.30 -1.79
N VAL A 85 20.32 -14.85 -2.96
CA VAL A 85 19.33 -14.26 -3.87
C VAL A 85 17.94 -14.15 -3.24
N ARG A 86 17.66 -14.91 -2.18
CA ARG A 86 16.40 -14.86 -1.43
C ARG A 86 16.12 -13.46 -0.89
N ALA A 87 17.17 -12.67 -0.61
CA ALA A 87 17.07 -11.30 -0.15
C ALA A 87 16.18 -10.41 -1.05
N PHE A 88 16.03 -10.73 -2.34
CA PHE A 88 15.19 -9.99 -3.28
C PHE A 88 13.74 -10.50 -3.36
N PHE A 89 13.40 -11.65 -2.78
CA PHE A 89 12.06 -12.23 -2.93
C PHE A 89 10.94 -11.37 -2.32
N PRO A 90 11.07 -10.81 -1.10
CA PRO A 90 10.04 -9.91 -0.58
C PRO A 90 9.82 -8.69 -1.47
N PHE A 91 10.90 -8.11 -2.01
CA PHE A 91 10.86 -6.97 -2.93
C PHE A 91 10.11 -7.31 -4.23
N LEU A 92 10.44 -8.45 -4.86
CA LEU A 92 9.75 -8.90 -6.07
C LEU A 92 8.27 -9.22 -5.79
N ALA A 93 7.99 -9.83 -4.65
CA ALA A 93 6.62 -10.14 -4.25
C ALA A 93 5.78 -8.86 -4.08
N ALA A 94 6.33 -7.78 -3.52
CA ALA A 94 5.63 -6.50 -3.42
C ALA A 94 5.16 -5.99 -4.80
N TYR A 95 6.04 -6.05 -5.81
CA TYR A 95 5.68 -5.68 -7.17
C TYR A 95 4.60 -6.58 -7.76
N VAL A 96 4.79 -7.89 -7.65
CA VAL A 96 3.83 -8.85 -8.22
C VAL A 96 2.45 -8.64 -7.61
N VAL A 97 2.34 -8.58 -6.27
CA VAL A 97 1.04 -8.45 -5.62
C VAL A 97 0.41 -7.09 -5.89
N THR A 98 1.14 -5.98 -5.84
CA THR A 98 0.58 -4.64 -6.10
C THR A 98 0.20 -4.44 -7.56
N TYR A 99 1.04 -4.86 -8.51
CA TYR A 99 0.80 -4.71 -9.94
C TYR A 99 -0.37 -5.57 -10.42
N LEU A 100 -0.47 -6.82 -9.96
CA LEU A 100 -1.55 -7.73 -10.37
C LEU A 100 -2.90 -7.45 -9.69
N THR A 101 -2.97 -6.55 -8.72
CA THR A 101 -4.22 -6.27 -7.98
C THR A 101 -4.65 -4.81 -8.11
N ILE A 102 -3.85 -3.88 -7.59
CA ILE A 102 -4.20 -2.45 -7.54
C ILE A 102 -4.26 -1.86 -8.95
N GLY A 103 -3.33 -2.25 -9.83
CA GLY A 103 -3.27 -1.76 -11.21
C GLY A 103 -4.56 -2.06 -12.00
N PRO A 104 -4.95 -3.34 -12.13
CA PRO A 104 -6.19 -3.73 -12.78
C PRO A 104 -7.44 -3.09 -12.17
N MET A 105 -7.53 -3.00 -10.84
CA MET A 105 -8.68 -2.36 -10.19
C MET A 105 -8.78 -0.87 -10.54
N LYS A 106 -7.65 -0.16 -10.57
CA LYS A 106 -7.61 1.25 -10.98
C LYS A 106 -8.10 1.47 -12.41
N ILE A 107 -7.79 0.54 -13.31
CA ILE A 107 -8.24 0.59 -14.71
C ILE A 107 -9.73 0.25 -14.79
N TYR A 108 -10.19 -0.75 -14.05
CA TYR A 108 -11.56 -1.23 -14.10
C TYR A 108 -12.58 -0.23 -13.55
N PHE A 109 -12.28 0.39 -12.41
CA PHE A 109 -13.23 1.27 -11.72
C PHE A 109 -13.21 2.72 -12.24
N ASP A 110 -12.10 3.17 -12.84
CA ASP A 110 -11.93 4.48 -13.50
C ASP A 110 -12.61 5.66 -12.79
N ARG A 111 -12.48 5.70 -11.45
CA ARG A 111 -13.02 6.78 -10.61
C ARG A 111 -11.98 7.89 -10.50
N ALA A 112 -12.32 9.10 -10.91
CA ALA A 112 -11.38 10.22 -10.84
C ALA A 112 -11.14 10.71 -9.39
N ALA A 113 -10.04 11.44 -9.16
CA ALA A 113 -9.69 11.98 -7.86
C ALA A 113 -10.48 13.26 -7.52
N PRO A 114 -10.56 13.67 -6.25
CA PRO A 114 -11.18 14.94 -5.86
C PRO A 114 -10.66 16.18 -6.60
N ARG A 115 -9.34 16.21 -6.89
CA ARG A 115 -8.70 17.30 -7.65
C ARG A 115 -8.95 17.28 -9.15
N TYR A 116 -9.46 16.18 -9.69
CA TYR A 116 -9.73 16.07 -11.11
C TYR A 116 -10.63 17.22 -11.57
N GLY A 117 -10.16 17.98 -12.54
CA GLY A 117 -10.84 19.18 -13.04
C GLY A 117 -12.02 18.90 -13.97
N GLY A 118 -12.25 17.65 -14.37
CA GLY A 118 -13.34 17.25 -15.25
C GLY A 118 -14.65 16.87 -14.52
N PRO A 119 -15.72 16.61 -15.27
CA PRO A 119 -17.04 16.28 -14.72
C PRO A 119 -17.09 14.87 -14.12
N PHE A 120 -18.15 14.58 -13.36
CA PHE A 120 -18.48 13.25 -12.80
C PHE A 120 -17.36 12.62 -11.96
N LYS A 121 -16.49 13.45 -11.35
CA LYS A 121 -15.28 12.97 -10.64
C LYS A 121 -15.56 12.02 -9.47
N ALA A 122 -16.73 12.13 -8.84
CA ALA A 122 -17.10 11.28 -7.71
C ALA A 122 -17.67 9.93 -8.14
N GLU A 123 -18.12 9.79 -9.39
CA GLU A 123 -18.78 8.60 -9.91
C GLU A 123 -17.79 7.51 -10.29
N MET A 124 -18.17 6.26 -10.05
CA MET A 124 -17.45 5.09 -10.55
C MET A 124 -17.66 4.94 -12.06
N PHE A 125 -16.67 4.39 -12.76
CA PHE A 125 -16.70 4.13 -14.20
C PHE A 125 -16.87 5.41 -15.03
N ASN A 126 -16.12 6.45 -14.71
CA ASN A 126 -16.27 7.75 -15.38
C ASN A 126 -15.81 7.64 -16.85
N PRO A 127 -16.72 7.79 -17.84
CA PRO A 127 -16.41 7.50 -19.24
C PRO A 127 -15.53 8.56 -19.91
N VAL A 128 -15.33 9.71 -19.26
CA VAL A 128 -14.60 10.87 -19.82
C VAL A 128 -13.37 11.23 -18.98
N ALA A 129 -13.07 10.48 -17.92
CA ALA A 129 -11.91 10.73 -17.09
C ALA A 129 -10.61 10.43 -17.86
N SER A 130 -9.67 11.37 -17.83
CA SER A 130 -8.36 11.21 -18.50
C SER A 130 -7.23 11.89 -17.74
N GLY A 131 -6.00 11.42 -17.92
CA GLY A 131 -4.80 11.97 -17.27
C GLY A 131 -4.51 11.35 -15.90
N ASP A 132 -3.52 11.88 -15.19
CA ASP A 132 -2.98 11.24 -13.96
C ASP A 132 -3.99 11.17 -12.80
N GLU A 133 -4.96 12.09 -12.77
CA GLU A 133 -6.00 12.18 -11.74
C GLU A 133 -7.28 11.41 -12.11
N SER A 134 -7.30 10.70 -13.24
CA SER A 134 -8.47 9.94 -13.70
C SER A 134 -8.72 8.63 -12.95
N ARG A 135 -7.71 8.10 -12.24
CA ARG A 135 -7.76 6.76 -11.62
C ARG A 135 -7.37 6.78 -10.15
N SER A 136 -8.34 7.08 -9.31
CA SER A 136 -8.22 7.22 -7.86
C SER A 136 -8.56 5.92 -7.12
N PHE A 137 -9.64 5.21 -7.48
CA PHE A 137 -10.09 4.02 -6.74
C PHE A 137 -9.44 2.71 -7.22
N PRO A 138 -9.01 1.82 -6.29
CA PRO A 138 -8.72 2.07 -4.89
C PRO A 138 -7.40 2.84 -4.72
N SER A 139 -7.17 3.42 -3.55
CA SER A 139 -5.96 4.22 -3.31
C SER A 139 -4.67 3.40 -3.46
N GLY A 140 -3.89 3.74 -4.49
CA GLY A 140 -2.58 3.16 -4.71
C GLY A 140 -1.56 3.57 -3.64
N HIS A 141 -1.67 4.79 -3.10
CA HIS A 141 -0.78 5.25 -2.03
C HIS A 141 -0.90 4.39 -0.77
N LEU A 142 -2.14 4.05 -0.37
CA LEU A 142 -2.38 3.23 0.81
C LEU A 142 -2.04 1.76 0.56
N GLY A 143 -2.45 1.22 -0.59
CA GLY A 143 -2.13 -0.15 -0.97
C GLY A 143 -0.62 -0.39 -1.08
N ASN A 144 0.10 0.53 -1.72
CA ASN A 144 1.56 0.50 -1.78
C ASN A 144 2.18 0.62 -0.39
N SER A 145 1.75 1.60 0.42
CA SER A 145 2.27 1.78 1.79
C SER A 145 2.19 0.46 2.57
N LEU A 146 1.03 -0.18 2.62
CA LEU A 146 0.87 -1.38 3.43
C LEU A 146 1.75 -2.55 2.96
N VAL A 147 1.82 -2.79 1.66
CA VAL A 147 2.63 -3.88 1.11
C VAL A 147 4.12 -3.61 1.30
N TRP A 148 4.58 -2.42 0.91
CA TRP A 148 5.99 -2.08 0.95
C TRP A 148 6.50 -1.94 2.38
N TYR A 149 5.78 -1.27 3.28
CA TYR A 149 6.23 -1.18 4.68
C TYR A 149 6.21 -2.54 5.40
N ALA A 150 5.35 -3.48 5.00
CA ALA A 150 5.45 -4.87 5.45
C ALA A 150 6.77 -5.52 5.00
N VAL A 151 7.14 -5.36 3.72
CA VAL A 151 8.40 -5.82 3.14
C VAL A 151 9.61 -5.15 3.79
N LEU A 152 9.59 -3.83 3.99
CA LEU A 152 10.66 -3.10 4.68
C LEU A 152 10.84 -3.64 6.10
N GLY A 153 9.74 -3.92 6.82
CA GLY A 153 9.81 -4.56 8.13
C GLY A 153 10.50 -5.94 8.12
N ILE A 154 10.23 -6.77 7.10
CA ILE A 154 10.88 -8.08 6.92
C ILE A 154 12.39 -7.89 6.67
N LEU A 155 12.75 -7.01 5.75
CA LEU A 155 14.15 -6.75 5.38
C LEU A 155 14.95 -6.16 6.55
N ILE A 156 14.38 -5.20 7.27
CA ILE A 156 15.02 -4.58 8.44
C ILE A 156 15.22 -5.63 9.55
N ALA A 157 14.22 -6.46 9.84
CA ALA A 157 14.36 -7.53 10.84
C ALA A 157 15.49 -8.51 10.48
N ALA A 158 15.58 -8.93 9.22
CA ALA A 158 16.63 -9.80 8.73
C ALA A 158 18.03 -9.15 8.83
N LEU A 159 18.15 -7.88 8.44
CA LEU A 159 19.39 -7.12 8.54
C LEU A 159 19.87 -6.92 9.98
N LEU A 160 18.93 -6.73 10.92
CA LEU A 160 19.20 -6.62 12.35
C LEU A 160 19.41 -7.97 13.04
N ARG A 161 19.08 -9.08 12.36
CA ARG A 161 19.13 -10.46 12.89
C ARG A 161 18.31 -10.64 14.17
N ARG A 162 17.23 -9.88 14.32
CA ARG A 162 16.28 -9.97 15.44
C ARG A 162 14.89 -9.53 15.02
N ALA A 163 13.89 -9.95 15.79
CA ALA A 163 12.55 -9.40 15.66
C ALA A 163 12.57 -7.89 15.97
N LEU A 164 11.73 -7.14 15.25
CA LEU A 164 11.45 -5.74 15.56
C LEU A 164 10.61 -5.67 16.84
N THR A 165 10.92 -4.69 17.68
CA THR A 165 10.11 -4.37 18.86
C THR A 165 8.76 -3.81 18.43
N ARG A 166 7.78 -3.76 19.36
CA ARG A 166 6.46 -3.16 19.08
C ARG A 166 6.54 -1.71 18.57
N TRP A 167 7.51 -0.94 19.08
CA TRP A 167 7.70 0.46 18.69
C TRP A 167 8.34 0.60 17.31
N GLU A 168 9.30 -0.26 16.98
CA GLU A 168 9.88 -0.30 15.63
C GLU A 168 8.86 -0.78 14.59
N LEU A 169 8.03 -1.78 14.93
CA LEU A 169 6.93 -2.21 14.07
C LEU A 169 5.93 -1.08 13.85
N PHE A 170 5.56 -0.35 14.90
CA PHE A 170 4.69 0.81 14.77
C PHE A 170 5.31 1.88 13.87
N ALA A 171 6.57 2.25 14.11
CA ALA A 171 7.28 3.29 13.36
C ALA A 171 7.46 2.93 11.87
N VAL A 172 7.71 1.66 11.56
CA VAL A 172 7.91 1.21 10.17
C VAL A 172 6.58 0.94 9.47
N ARG A 173 5.57 0.36 10.14
CA ARG A 173 4.39 -0.20 9.46
C ARG A 173 3.10 0.56 9.67
N VAL A 174 2.96 1.29 10.76
CA VAL A 174 1.69 1.95 11.12
C VAL A 174 1.79 3.46 10.88
N LEU A 175 2.82 4.09 11.45
CA LEU A 175 2.98 5.54 11.38
C LEU A 175 3.01 6.07 9.93
N PRO A 176 3.76 5.49 8.98
CA PRO A 176 3.78 6.00 7.61
C PRO A 176 2.43 5.82 6.91
N VAL A 177 1.73 4.72 7.17
CA VAL A 177 0.41 4.45 6.59
C VAL A 177 -0.63 5.46 7.08
N VAL A 178 -0.61 5.79 8.38
CA VAL A 178 -1.48 6.81 8.96
C VAL A 178 -1.18 8.19 8.37
N ILE A 179 0.10 8.55 8.26
CA ILE A 179 0.53 9.80 7.61
C ILE A 179 0.02 9.84 6.16
N VAL A 180 0.21 8.77 5.40
CA VAL A 180 -0.22 8.68 3.99
C VAL A 180 -1.75 8.76 3.87
N PHE A 181 -2.49 8.10 4.77
CA PHE A 181 -3.95 8.17 4.80
C PHE A 181 -4.44 9.61 4.97
N VAL A 182 -3.95 10.30 6.00
CA VAL A 182 -4.35 11.69 6.26
C VAL A 182 -3.94 12.59 5.11
N THR A 183 -2.68 12.48 4.67
CA THR A 183 -2.14 13.38 3.65
C THR A 183 -2.79 13.17 2.30
N THR A 184 -3.10 11.94 1.88
CA THR A 184 -3.67 11.70 0.55
C THR A 184 -5.12 12.16 0.42
N VAL A 185 -5.88 12.08 1.52
CA VAL A 185 -7.24 12.60 1.60
C VAL A 185 -7.18 14.12 1.66
N TYR A 186 -6.33 14.67 2.55
CA TYR A 186 -6.17 16.11 2.71
C TYR A 186 -5.68 16.79 1.43
N THR A 187 -4.73 16.21 0.70
CA THR A 187 -4.27 16.77 -0.57
C THR A 187 -5.27 16.60 -1.69
N GLY A 188 -6.32 15.78 -1.54
CA GLY A 188 -7.32 15.54 -2.58
C GLY A 188 -6.84 14.63 -3.73
N PHE A 189 -5.77 13.84 -3.52
CA PHE A 189 -5.35 12.81 -4.48
C PHE A 189 -6.25 11.57 -4.43
N HIS A 190 -6.88 11.32 -3.27
CA HIS A 190 -7.79 10.21 -3.08
C HIS A 190 -9.01 10.64 -2.26
N TRP A 191 -10.17 10.08 -2.59
CA TRP A 191 -11.35 10.16 -1.74
C TRP A 191 -11.12 9.43 -0.41
N LEU A 192 -11.96 9.72 0.59
CA LEU A 192 -11.90 9.02 1.87
C LEU A 192 -12.15 7.52 1.66
N THR A 193 -13.18 7.16 0.91
CA THR A 193 -13.53 5.77 0.63
C THR A 193 -12.47 5.06 -0.22
N ASP A 194 -11.85 5.72 -1.20
CA ASP A 194 -10.72 5.17 -1.97
C ASP A 194 -9.56 4.80 -1.05
N SER A 195 -9.29 5.65 -0.06
CA SER A 195 -8.23 5.46 0.93
C SER A 195 -8.55 4.30 1.86
N LEU A 196 -9.80 4.17 2.32
CA LEU A 196 -10.26 3.02 3.10
C LEU A 196 -10.22 1.72 2.29
N ALA A 197 -10.64 1.74 1.04
CA ALA A 197 -10.55 0.58 0.14
C ALA A 197 -9.10 0.15 -0.09
N GLY A 198 -8.19 1.12 -0.29
CA GLY A 198 -6.76 0.89 -0.39
C GLY A 198 -6.16 0.29 0.89
N LEU A 199 -6.61 0.72 2.07
CA LEU A 199 -6.21 0.12 3.35
C LEU A 199 -6.67 -1.33 3.47
N LEU A 200 -7.94 -1.61 3.18
CA LEU A 200 -8.51 -2.96 3.31
C LEU A 200 -7.80 -3.95 2.38
N LEU A 201 -7.68 -3.60 1.10
CA LEU A 201 -6.97 -4.42 0.12
C LEU A 201 -5.48 -4.53 0.45
N GLY A 202 -4.82 -3.41 0.76
CA GLY A 202 -3.40 -3.38 1.10
C GLY A 202 -3.07 -4.27 2.32
N LEU A 203 -3.96 -4.35 3.32
CA LEU A 203 -3.78 -5.20 4.49
C LEU A 203 -3.82 -6.69 4.11
N VAL A 204 -4.74 -7.08 3.24
CA VAL A 204 -4.80 -8.46 2.71
C VAL A 204 -3.50 -8.79 1.98
N LEU A 205 -3.05 -7.92 1.08
CA LEU A 205 -1.83 -8.13 0.30
C LEU A 205 -0.58 -8.19 1.18
N ALA A 206 -0.45 -7.28 2.15
CA ALA A 206 0.65 -7.29 3.12
C ALA A 206 0.69 -8.61 3.90
N ARG A 207 -0.46 -9.08 4.39
CA ARG A 207 -0.55 -10.35 5.11
C ARG A 207 -0.24 -11.56 4.23
N LEU A 208 -0.58 -11.53 2.94
CA LEU A 208 -0.18 -12.58 1.99
C LEU A 208 1.35 -12.64 1.86
N VAL A 209 2.00 -11.50 1.71
CA VAL A 209 3.48 -11.41 1.64
C VAL A 209 4.12 -11.94 2.94
N GLU A 210 3.58 -11.57 4.10
CA GLU A 210 4.11 -11.98 5.41
C GLU A 210 3.99 -13.48 5.71
N ARG A 211 3.05 -14.18 5.06
CA ARG A 211 2.91 -15.64 5.21
C ARG A 211 4.00 -16.42 4.50
N ILE A 212 4.66 -15.81 3.52
CA ILE A 212 5.62 -16.53 2.69
C ILE A 212 6.88 -16.83 3.52
N ARG A 213 7.24 -18.12 3.53
CA ARG A 213 8.49 -18.59 4.13
C ARG A 213 9.61 -18.42 3.10
N TRP A 214 10.18 -17.24 3.02
CA TRP A 214 11.19 -16.88 2.01
C TRP A 214 12.37 -17.86 1.93
N ASP A 215 12.83 -18.37 3.09
CA ASP A 215 13.91 -19.36 3.17
C ASP A 215 13.50 -20.81 2.87
N ALA A 216 12.19 -21.10 2.80
CA ALA A 216 11.67 -22.40 2.42
C ALA A 216 11.41 -22.53 0.91
N ILE A 217 11.48 -21.43 0.15
CA ILE A 217 11.29 -21.46 -1.31
C ILE A 217 12.37 -22.36 -1.93
N PRO A 218 12.03 -23.42 -2.68
CA PRO A 218 13.04 -24.32 -3.24
C PRO A 218 13.85 -23.60 -4.32
N LEU A 219 15.17 -23.73 -4.26
CA LEU A 219 16.10 -23.20 -5.26
C LEU A 219 17.08 -24.30 -5.70
N PRO A 220 17.46 -24.35 -6.98
CA PRO A 220 18.47 -25.29 -7.45
C PRO A 220 19.79 -25.07 -6.69
N PRO A 221 20.59 -26.12 -6.42
CA PRO A 221 21.85 -25.98 -5.71
C PRO A 221 22.86 -25.21 -6.59
N ARG A 222 22.95 -23.90 -6.38
CA ARG A 222 23.83 -22.98 -7.10
C ARG A 222 24.48 -22.01 -6.11
N ARG A 223 25.44 -21.23 -6.59
CA ARG A 223 26.01 -20.12 -5.82
C ARG A 223 24.87 -19.19 -5.38
N TRP A 224 24.90 -18.75 -4.12
CA TRP A 224 23.97 -17.78 -3.53
C TRP A 224 22.53 -18.25 -3.25
N THR A 225 22.30 -19.53 -2.97
CA THR A 225 20.96 -20.06 -2.64
C THR A 225 20.73 -20.37 -1.16
N GLY A 226 21.69 -19.99 -0.29
CA GLY A 226 21.59 -20.13 1.17
C GLY A 226 20.46 -19.31 1.81
N PRO A 227 20.25 -19.43 3.13
CA PRO A 227 19.23 -18.67 3.84
C PRO A 227 19.53 -17.16 3.89
N ALA A 228 18.48 -16.34 3.97
CA ALA A 228 18.58 -14.90 4.14
C ALA A 228 17.74 -14.33 5.30
N PHE A 229 16.76 -15.07 5.83
CA PHE A 229 15.74 -14.55 6.76
C PHE A 229 15.57 -15.37 8.05
#